data_AF-A0A1G2DR03-F1
#
_entry.id   AF-A0A1G2DR03-F1
#
_cell.length_a   1.000
_cell.length_b   1.000
_cell.length_c   1.000
_cell.angle_alpha   90.00
_cell.angle_beta   90.00
_cell.angle_gamma   90.00
#
_symmetry.space_group_name_H-M   'P 1'
#
loop_
_entity.id
_entity.type
_entity.pdbx_description
1 polymer ?
#
loop_
_entity_poly.entity_id
_entity_poly.type
_entity_poly.pdbx_seq_one_letter_code
_entity_poly.pdbx_strand_id
1 'polypeptide(L)'
;MFAENTKLFPVADFFLLCAEGLSLAEMKDIAQAYARYGDAYAFVKSPRSIPSGDAYVLATYVSIVSGGGVDPAVLLGIFTAETRRGTFLGTCRYFPQTADEQPVKSIPGEAEAFRAIMAGINSTRNSRAQMPLSHAVVSCPGEVGFGGGAGWAQMLPSVYLDYEPRVRAAIGETTFVSPYHLVPALHALAMYVRDHAELMGVPPRAISAGSSSCVVIAAKYYAGSRWKYHRGENGYGGKACAIGNPKIPRTVS
;
A
#
# COMPACT_ATOMS: atom_id res chain seq x y z
N MET A 1 -12.27 30.99 -2.49
CA MET A 1 -12.14 29.70 -3.21
C MET A 1 -10.85 28.94 -2.85
N PHE A 2 -9.68 29.59 -2.72
CA PHE A 2 -8.45 28.90 -2.24
C PHE A 2 -8.50 28.48 -0.75
N ALA A 3 -9.06 29.31 0.14
CA ALA A 3 -9.04 29.06 1.59
C ALA A 3 -9.97 27.94 2.10
N GLU A 4 -11.00 27.54 1.32
CA GLU A 4 -11.87 26.41 1.70
C GLU A 4 -11.27 25.06 1.31
N ASN A 5 -10.45 25.02 0.25
CA ASN A 5 -9.83 23.78 -0.23
C ASN A 5 -8.53 23.40 0.50
N THR A 6 -7.89 24.32 1.22
CA THR A 6 -6.71 24.03 2.05
C THR A 6 -7.01 23.18 3.28
N LYS A 7 -8.30 22.93 3.58
CA LYS A 7 -8.70 21.94 4.60
C LYS A 7 -8.65 20.49 4.08
N LEU A 8 -8.47 20.29 2.78
CA LEU A 8 -8.58 18.99 2.14
C LEU A 8 -7.23 18.29 1.91
N PHE A 9 -6.15 19.07 1.82
CA PHE A 9 -4.78 18.59 1.61
C PHE A 9 -3.75 19.51 2.27
N PRO A 10 -2.55 19.00 2.62
CA PRO A 10 -1.38 19.85 2.73
C PRO A 10 -1.22 20.74 1.48
N VAL A 11 -0.86 22.01 1.68
CA VAL A 11 -0.74 22.99 0.57
C VAL A 11 0.25 22.54 -0.50
N ALA A 12 1.33 21.84 -0.10
CA ALA A 12 2.32 21.30 -1.01
C ALA A 12 1.72 20.26 -1.98
N ASP A 13 0.84 19.39 -1.49
CA ASP A 13 0.22 18.35 -2.31
C ASP A 13 -0.73 18.96 -3.34
N PHE A 14 -1.48 20.00 -2.97
CA PHE A 14 -2.36 20.70 -3.91
C PHE A 14 -1.61 21.19 -5.16
N PHE A 15 -0.46 21.83 -4.98
CA PHE A 15 0.35 22.30 -6.11
C PHE A 15 0.90 21.15 -6.96
N LEU A 16 1.28 20.04 -6.32
CA LEU A 16 1.76 18.87 -7.03
C LEU A 16 0.66 18.21 -7.87
N LEU A 17 -0.56 18.09 -7.33
CA LEU A 17 -1.73 17.58 -8.05
C LEU A 17 -2.07 18.48 -9.25
N CYS A 18 -2.02 19.81 -9.09
CA CYS A 18 -2.17 20.75 -10.21
C CYS A 18 -1.06 20.58 -11.26
N ALA A 19 0.19 20.38 -10.85
CA ALA A 19 1.32 20.21 -11.76
C ALA A 19 1.21 18.93 -12.60
N GLU A 20 0.59 17.88 -12.06
CA GLU A 20 0.25 16.64 -12.80
C GLU A 20 -1.04 16.78 -13.64
N GLY A 21 -1.63 17.98 -13.70
CA GLY A 21 -2.74 18.30 -14.59
C GLY A 21 -4.11 17.85 -14.10
N LEU A 22 -4.27 17.57 -12.79
CA LEU A 22 -5.57 17.19 -12.26
C LEU A 22 -6.54 18.38 -12.27
N SER A 23 -7.79 18.09 -12.65
CA SER A 23 -8.89 19.04 -12.56
C SER A 23 -9.32 19.27 -11.11
N LEU A 24 -10.02 20.38 -10.87
CA LEU A 24 -10.62 20.64 -9.55
C LEU A 24 -11.62 19.57 -9.13
N ALA A 25 -12.31 18.93 -10.07
CA ALA A 25 -13.23 17.83 -9.78
C ALA A 25 -12.46 16.60 -9.27
N GLU A 26 -11.41 16.18 -9.96
CA GLU A 26 -10.57 15.05 -9.54
C GLU A 26 -9.91 15.31 -8.18
N MET A 27 -9.42 16.54 -7.93
CA MET A 27 -8.89 16.90 -6.62
C MET A 27 -9.95 16.87 -5.51
N LYS A 28 -11.20 17.24 -5.80
CA LYS A 28 -12.31 17.09 -4.84
C LYS A 28 -12.63 15.63 -4.56
N ASP A 29 -12.62 14.76 -5.56
CA ASP A 29 -12.86 13.32 -5.38
C ASP A 29 -11.77 12.70 -4.48
N ILE A 30 -10.50 13.03 -4.74
CA ILE A 30 -9.38 12.62 -3.89
C ILE A 30 -9.60 13.10 -2.45
N ALA A 31 -9.96 14.38 -2.28
CA ALA A 31 -10.14 14.98 -0.97
C ALA A 31 -11.24 14.29 -0.16
N GLN A 32 -12.34 13.97 -0.83
CA GLN A 32 -13.46 13.26 -0.22
C GLN A 32 -13.07 11.83 0.16
N ALA A 33 -12.34 11.11 -0.69
CA ALA A 33 -11.82 9.79 -0.36
C ALA A 33 -10.83 9.85 0.81
N TYR A 34 -9.96 10.86 0.86
CA TYR A 34 -9.05 11.09 1.97
C TYR A 34 -9.79 11.42 3.26
N ALA A 35 -10.85 12.24 3.20
CA ALA A 35 -11.70 12.50 4.36
C ALA A 35 -12.40 11.24 4.88
N ARG A 36 -12.76 10.30 3.99
CA ARG A 36 -13.39 9.02 4.35
C ARG A 36 -12.40 7.99 4.92
N TYR A 37 -11.20 7.90 4.36
CA TYR A 37 -10.28 6.77 4.60
C TYR A 37 -8.85 7.16 4.97
N GLY A 38 -8.52 8.45 4.97
CA GLY A 38 -7.18 8.97 5.23
C GLY A 38 -6.65 8.69 6.62
N ASP A 39 -7.53 8.24 7.52
CA ASP A 39 -7.25 7.85 8.90
C ASP A 39 -7.70 6.40 9.19
N ALA A 40 -7.82 5.58 8.14
CA ALA A 40 -8.33 4.22 8.24
C ALA A 40 -7.22 3.29 8.77
N TYR A 41 -7.40 2.84 10.02
CA TYR A 41 -6.64 1.76 10.60
C TYR A 41 -7.40 0.44 10.47
N ALA A 42 -6.73 -0.62 10.02
CA ALA A 42 -7.27 -1.96 10.03
C ALA A 42 -6.19 -2.91 10.50
N PHE A 43 -6.51 -3.70 11.53
CA PHE A 43 -5.53 -4.58 12.16
C PHE A 43 -5.74 -6.05 11.83
N VAL A 44 -6.98 -6.48 11.58
CA VAL A 44 -7.36 -7.85 11.19
C VAL A 44 -8.16 -7.84 9.89
N LYS A 45 -9.19 -7.00 9.85
CA LYS A 45 -9.98 -6.67 8.67
C LYS A 45 -10.44 -5.22 8.77
N SER A 46 -10.56 -4.54 7.64
CA SER A 46 -11.38 -3.34 7.58
C SER A 46 -12.85 -3.74 7.71
N PRO A 47 -13.68 -3.02 8.46
CA PRO A 47 -15.12 -3.28 8.54
C PRO A 47 -15.82 -3.17 7.18
N ARG A 48 -15.21 -2.50 6.19
CA ARG A 48 -15.72 -2.40 4.81
C ARG A 48 -14.57 -2.43 3.81
N SER A 49 -14.78 -3.09 2.66
CA SER A 49 -13.90 -2.92 1.50
C SER A 49 -13.94 -1.46 1.06
N ILE A 50 -12.80 -0.89 0.70
CA ILE A 50 -12.79 0.43 0.06
C ILE A 50 -13.39 0.25 -1.34
N PRO A 51 -14.40 1.05 -1.74
CA PRO A 51 -14.94 1.03 -3.08
C PRO A 51 -13.85 1.25 -4.13
N SER A 52 -13.95 0.61 -5.30
CA SER A 52 -12.90 0.69 -6.33
C SER A 52 -12.62 2.12 -6.80
N GLY A 53 -13.65 2.97 -6.89
CA GLY A 53 -13.48 4.39 -7.23
C GLY A 53 -12.64 5.14 -6.21
N ASP A 54 -12.98 4.99 -4.92
CA ASP A 54 -12.24 5.61 -3.81
C ASP A 54 -10.80 5.08 -3.72
N ALA A 55 -10.61 3.78 -3.93
CA ALA A 55 -9.28 3.18 -3.97
C ALA A 55 -8.45 3.69 -5.18
N TYR A 56 -9.08 3.91 -6.33
CA TYR A 56 -8.42 4.46 -7.51
C TYR A 56 -7.97 5.91 -7.28
N VAL A 57 -8.83 6.77 -6.74
CA VAL A 57 -8.45 8.18 -6.48
C VAL A 57 -7.37 8.28 -5.40
N LEU A 58 -7.41 7.42 -4.37
CA LEU A 58 -6.31 7.32 -3.41
C LEU A 58 -5.02 6.82 -4.06
N ALA A 59 -5.09 5.85 -4.97
CA ALA A 59 -3.94 5.39 -5.76
C ALA A 59 -3.37 6.52 -6.63
N THR A 60 -4.22 7.37 -7.22
CA THR A 60 -3.81 8.56 -7.98
C THR A 60 -3.05 9.52 -7.09
N TYR A 61 -3.61 9.84 -5.93
CA TYR A 61 -2.97 10.72 -4.96
C TYR A 61 -1.59 10.20 -4.54
N VAL A 62 -1.48 8.95 -4.09
CA VAL A 62 -0.20 8.42 -3.62
C VAL A 62 0.81 8.24 -4.75
N SER A 63 0.36 7.96 -5.99
CA SER A 63 1.26 7.89 -7.15
C SER A 63 1.94 9.24 -7.38
N ILE A 64 1.18 10.32 -7.30
CA ILE A 64 1.67 11.68 -7.49
C ILE A 64 2.57 12.10 -6.33
N VAL A 65 2.05 12.06 -5.10
CA VAL A 65 2.74 12.58 -3.90
C VAL A 65 3.96 11.75 -3.52
N SER A 66 3.98 10.45 -3.83
CA SER A 66 5.15 9.63 -3.54
C SER A 66 6.33 9.91 -4.46
N GLY A 67 6.21 10.81 -5.44
CA GLY A 67 7.25 11.22 -6.39
C GLY A 67 7.02 10.73 -7.83
N GLY A 68 5.75 10.50 -8.19
CA GLY A 68 5.26 10.45 -9.56
C GLY A 68 5.44 9.14 -10.32
N GLY A 69 4.49 8.88 -11.21
CA GLY A 69 4.72 8.20 -12.47
C GLY A 69 4.15 6.80 -12.60
N VAL A 70 3.83 6.08 -11.52
CA VAL A 70 3.18 4.78 -11.67
C VAL A 70 1.70 4.98 -12.03
N ASP A 71 1.20 4.28 -13.04
CA ASP A 71 -0.24 4.30 -13.34
C ASP A 71 -1.05 3.87 -12.10
N PRO A 72 -1.99 4.70 -11.62
CA PRO A 72 -2.82 4.39 -10.45
C PRO A 72 -3.56 3.06 -10.56
N ALA A 73 -3.89 2.64 -11.78
CA ALA A 73 -4.49 1.35 -12.08
C ALA A 73 -3.62 0.17 -11.64
N VAL A 74 -2.30 0.29 -11.78
CA VAL A 74 -1.32 -0.73 -11.35
C VAL A 74 -1.31 -0.85 -9.83
N LEU A 75 -1.27 0.29 -9.14
CA LEU A 75 -1.30 0.35 -7.67
C LEU A 75 -2.62 -0.23 -7.13
N LEU A 76 -3.76 0.13 -7.74
CA LEU A 76 -5.07 -0.43 -7.41
C LEU A 76 -5.11 -1.94 -7.61
N GLY A 77 -4.51 -2.43 -8.70
CA GLY A 77 -4.40 -3.85 -9.02
C GLY A 77 -3.67 -4.63 -7.93
N ILE A 78 -2.48 -4.17 -7.54
CA ILE A 78 -1.68 -4.78 -6.47
C ILE A 78 -2.43 -4.71 -5.13
N PHE A 79 -2.93 -3.53 -4.76
CA PHE A 79 -3.68 -3.33 -3.50
C PHE A 79 -4.92 -4.24 -3.42
N THR A 80 -5.65 -4.38 -4.53
CA THR A 80 -6.82 -5.26 -4.59
C THR A 80 -6.42 -6.73 -4.49
N ALA A 81 -5.35 -7.15 -5.15
CA ALA A 81 -4.89 -8.52 -5.08
C ALA A 81 -4.33 -8.89 -3.69
N GLU A 82 -3.70 -7.94 -2.97
CA GLU A 82 -3.16 -8.17 -1.63
C GLU A 82 -4.24 -8.31 -0.56
N THR A 83 -5.16 -7.36 -0.47
CA THR A 83 -6.10 -7.30 0.68
C THR A 83 -7.56 -7.26 0.30
N ARG A 84 -7.88 -7.36 -1.01
CA ARG A 84 -9.23 -7.08 -1.55
C ARG A 84 -9.72 -5.72 -1.05
N ARG A 85 -8.83 -4.72 -1.13
CA ARG A 85 -9.02 -3.35 -0.65
C ARG A 85 -9.40 -3.28 0.84
N GLY A 86 -8.66 -4.02 1.66
CA GLY A 86 -8.77 -4.03 3.13
C GLY A 86 -9.72 -5.05 3.75
N THR A 87 -10.44 -5.87 2.97
CA THR A 87 -11.35 -6.87 3.58
C THR A 87 -10.63 -8.01 4.27
N PHE A 88 -9.35 -8.24 3.94
CA PHE A 88 -8.53 -9.28 4.55
C PHE A 88 -7.08 -8.82 4.66
N LEU A 89 -6.55 -8.70 5.89
CA LEU A 89 -5.14 -8.36 6.15
C LEU A 89 -4.33 -9.57 6.65
N GLY A 90 -4.96 -10.74 6.72
CA GLY A 90 -4.37 -11.98 7.23
C GLY A 90 -5.00 -12.46 8.53
N THR A 91 -4.52 -13.61 8.99
CA THR A 91 -4.95 -14.26 10.23
C THR A 91 -3.79 -14.86 11.01
N CYS A 92 -2.58 -14.87 10.43
CA CYS A 92 -1.38 -15.40 11.04
C CYS A 92 -0.67 -14.33 11.87
N ARG A 93 0.28 -14.73 12.72
CA ARG A 93 1.03 -13.83 13.62
C ARG A 93 2.49 -14.22 13.67
N TYR A 94 3.37 -13.23 13.78
CA TYR A 94 4.76 -13.47 14.18
C TYR A 94 4.88 -13.89 15.64
N PHE A 95 3.99 -13.36 16.49
CA PHE A 95 4.00 -13.57 17.93
C PHE A 95 2.64 -14.14 18.36
N PRO A 96 2.55 -15.47 18.55
CA PRO A 96 1.34 -16.18 18.96
C PRO A 96 0.69 -15.62 20.23
N GLN A 97 -0.64 -15.73 20.33
CA GLN A 97 -1.40 -15.34 21.54
C GLN A 97 -1.50 -16.45 22.57
N THR A 98 -1.46 -17.70 22.10
CA THR A 98 -1.59 -18.90 22.92
C THR A 98 -0.43 -19.85 22.65
N ALA A 99 -0.21 -20.82 23.55
CA ALA A 99 0.84 -21.81 23.38
C ALA A 99 0.60 -22.78 22.20
N ASP A 100 -0.66 -22.93 21.78
CA ASP A 100 -1.06 -23.83 20.68
C ASP A 100 -0.91 -23.17 19.30
N GLU A 101 -0.84 -21.84 19.26
CA GLU A 101 -0.61 -21.09 18.03
C GLU A 101 0.87 -21.16 17.62
N GLN A 102 1.12 -21.53 16.36
CA GLN A 102 2.47 -21.52 15.81
C GLN A 102 2.79 -20.15 15.19
N PRO A 103 4.02 -19.63 15.35
CA PRO A 103 4.47 -18.46 14.62
C PRO A 103 4.33 -18.66 13.10
N VAL A 104 4.01 -17.59 12.39
CA VAL A 104 3.92 -17.61 10.92
C VAL A 104 5.23 -18.08 10.31
N LYS A 105 5.14 -19.03 9.37
CA LYS A 105 6.28 -19.41 8.54
C LYS A 105 6.69 -18.22 7.68
N SER A 106 7.80 -17.58 8.05
CA SER A 106 8.30 -16.34 7.47
C SER A 106 9.76 -16.46 7.06
N ILE A 107 10.23 -15.48 6.29
CA ILE A 107 11.64 -15.35 5.92
C ILE A 107 12.45 -14.96 7.18
N PRO A 108 13.68 -15.47 7.36
CA PRO A 108 14.53 -15.09 8.49
C PRO A 108 14.68 -13.57 8.61
N GLY A 109 14.59 -13.04 9.83
CA GLY A 109 14.69 -11.60 10.13
C GLY A 109 13.37 -10.85 10.16
N GLU A 110 12.32 -11.35 9.49
CA GLU A 110 11.04 -10.63 9.41
C GLU A 110 10.32 -10.50 10.77
N ALA A 111 10.48 -11.48 11.67
CA ALA A 111 9.91 -11.39 13.02
C ALA A 111 10.54 -10.25 13.84
N GLU A 112 11.85 -10.00 13.66
CA GLU A 112 12.55 -8.91 14.34
C GLU A 112 12.19 -7.55 13.74
N ALA A 113 12.15 -7.46 12.41
CA ALA A 113 11.64 -6.28 11.72
C ALA A 113 10.20 -5.95 12.14
N PHE A 114 9.34 -6.97 12.28
CA PHE A 114 7.98 -6.78 12.76
C PHE A 114 7.92 -6.27 14.20
N ARG A 115 8.80 -6.76 15.08
CA ARG A 115 8.93 -6.23 16.45
C ARG A 115 9.31 -4.76 16.43
N ALA A 116 10.24 -4.34 15.56
CA ALA A 116 10.65 -2.94 15.41
C ALA A 116 9.49 -2.06 14.91
N ILE A 117 8.70 -2.53 13.93
CA ILE A 117 7.48 -1.84 13.48
C ILE A 117 6.52 -1.62 14.64
N MET A 118 6.22 -2.67 15.40
CA MET A 118 5.27 -2.58 16.52
C MET A 118 5.79 -1.69 17.65
N ALA A 119 7.09 -1.67 17.91
CA ALA A 119 7.70 -0.71 18.83
C ALA A 119 7.55 0.73 18.34
N GLY A 120 7.80 0.98 17.05
CA GLY A 120 7.58 2.27 16.40
C GLY A 120 6.13 2.74 16.55
N ILE A 121 5.17 1.90 16.18
CA ILE A 121 3.72 2.16 16.33
C ILE A 121 3.36 2.51 17.78
N ASN A 122 3.83 1.72 18.74
CA ASN A 122 3.48 1.90 20.15
C ASN A 122 4.20 3.06 20.82
N SER A 123 5.26 3.60 20.20
CA SER A 123 5.91 4.83 20.64
C SER A 123 5.16 6.11 20.22
N THR A 124 4.23 6.00 19.26
CA THR A 124 3.42 7.14 18.82
C THR A 124 2.40 7.55 19.88
N ARG A 125 1.98 8.82 19.90
CA ARG A 125 0.86 9.28 20.75
C ARG A 125 -0.52 8.98 20.15
N ASN A 126 -0.58 8.38 18.96
CA ASN A 126 -1.84 8.06 18.29
C ASN A 126 -2.38 6.72 18.79
N SER A 127 -3.27 6.77 19.79
CA SER A 127 -3.86 5.55 20.38
C SER A 127 -4.61 4.67 19.38
N ARG A 128 -5.05 5.22 18.24
CA ARG A 128 -5.69 4.43 17.17
C ARG A 128 -4.70 3.60 16.37
N ALA A 129 -3.42 3.97 16.39
CA ALA A 129 -2.34 3.20 15.79
C ALA A 129 -1.84 2.09 16.73
N GLN A 130 -1.85 2.35 18.05
CA GLN A 130 -1.30 1.46 19.05
C GLN A 130 -2.01 0.11 19.11
N MET A 131 -1.22 -0.96 19.22
CA MET A 131 -1.73 -2.33 19.31
C MET A 131 -0.69 -3.26 19.96
N PRO A 132 -1.10 -4.22 20.81
CA PRO A 132 -0.20 -5.24 21.32
C PRO A 132 0.48 -6.04 20.20
N LEU A 133 1.76 -6.36 20.37
CA LEU A 133 2.55 -7.14 19.40
C LEU A 133 1.87 -8.46 18.99
N SER A 134 1.23 -9.15 19.94
CA SER A 134 0.54 -10.42 19.72
C SER A 134 -0.85 -10.27 19.08
N HIS A 135 -1.39 -9.05 18.98
CA HIS A 135 -2.70 -8.81 18.36
C HIS A 135 -2.57 -8.51 16.86
N ALA A 136 -1.38 -8.12 16.42
CA ALA A 136 -1.09 -7.75 15.05
C ALA A 136 -1.07 -8.98 14.14
N VAL A 137 -1.97 -9.02 13.15
CA VAL A 137 -1.99 -10.11 12.17
C VAL A 137 -1.25 -9.75 10.89
N VAL A 138 -0.82 -10.79 10.19
CA VAL A 138 -0.07 -10.74 8.95
C VAL A 138 -0.58 -11.82 7.99
N SER A 139 -0.19 -11.74 6.72
CA SER A 139 -0.52 -12.76 5.73
C SER A 139 -0.07 -14.15 6.19
N CYS A 140 -0.90 -15.16 5.93
CA CYS A 140 -0.51 -16.55 6.09
C CYS A 140 0.26 -17.02 4.86
N PRO A 141 1.18 -18.00 4.99
CA PRO A 141 1.75 -18.66 3.83
C PRO A 141 0.64 -19.36 3.03
N GLY A 142 0.80 -19.38 1.70
CA GLY A 142 0.03 -20.32 0.85
C GLY A 142 0.53 -21.76 1.04
N GLU A 143 0.09 -22.67 0.15
CA GLU A 143 0.54 -24.07 0.14
C GLU A 143 2.06 -24.20 0.04
N VAL A 144 2.69 -23.29 -0.69
CA VAL A 144 4.14 -23.19 -0.85
C VAL A 144 4.57 -21.75 -0.55
N GLY A 145 5.69 -21.60 0.17
CA GLY A 145 6.33 -20.32 0.43
C GLY A 145 6.25 -19.86 1.89
N PHE A 146 6.22 -18.55 2.06
CA PHE A 146 6.27 -17.83 3.33
C PHE A 146 5.09 -16.85 3.38
N GLY A 147 4.60 -16.58 4.59
CA GLY A 147 3.69 -15.48 4.89
C GLY A 147 4.43 -14.36 5.61
N GLY A 148 3.65 -13.48 6.25
CA GLY A 148 4.19 -12.46 7.14
C GLY A 148 4.12 -11.03 6.60
N GLY A 149 3.44 -10.79 5.48
CA GLY A 149 3.15 -9.45 4.98
C GLY A 149 2.20 -8.70 5.92
N ALA A 150 2.51 -7.44 6.22
CA ALA A 150 1.79 -6.65 7.21
C ALA A 150 0.92 -5.56 6.57
N GLY A 151 -0.24 -5.31 7.18
CA GLY A 151 -1.03 -4.12 6.88
C GLY A 151 -1.69 -4.08 5.50
N TRP A 152 -2.11 -2.89 5.07
CA TRP A 152 -2.98 -2.73 3.89
C TRP A 152 -2.34 -3.11 2.57
N ALA A 153 -1.02 -2.97 2.48
CA ALA A 153 -0.24 -3.36 1.31
C ALA A 153 0.34 -4.78 1.43
N GLN A 154 0.20 -5.45 2.58
CA GLN A 154 0.81 -6.78 2.85
C GLN A 154 2.31 -6.83 2.57
N MET A 155 3.00 -5.71 2.75
CA MET A 155 4.45 -5.63 2.53
C MET A 155 5.19 -6.37 3.64
N LEU A 156 6.30 -7.02 3.30
CA LEU A 156 7.17 -7.65 4.31
C LEU A 156 7.67 -6.60 5.31
N PRO A 157 7.73 -6.93 6.62
CA PRO A 157 8.17 -6.01 7.65
C PRO A 157 9.51 -5.32 7.37
N SER A 158 10.52 -6.07 6.93
CA SER A 158 11.84 -5.51 6.60
C SER A 158 11.75 -4.46 5.49
N VAL A 159 11.00 -4.77 4.43
CA VAL A 159 10.76 -3.87 3.31
C VAL A 159 10.00 -2.63 3.78
N TYR A 160 8.99 -2.77 4.64
CA TYR A 160 8.27 -1.60 5.16
C TYR A 160 9.19 -0.66 5.94
N LEU A 161 10.10 -1.18 6.75
CA LEU A 161 11.07 -0.36 7.47
C LEU A 161 11.99 0.43 6.54
N ASP A 162 12.33 -0.10 5.36
CA ASP A 162 13.13 0.64 4.36
C ASP A 162 12.38 1.84 3.77
N TYR A 163 11.04 1.76 3.67
CA TYR A 163 10.22 2.84 3.11
C TYR A 163 9.63 3.78 4.16
N GLU A 164 9.44 3.33 5.41
CA GLU A 164 8.77 4.10 6.47
C GLU A 164 9.31 5.53 6.62
N PRO A 165 10.64 5.77 6.68
CA PRO A 165 11.16 7.13 6.87
C PRO A 165 10.81 8.05 5.70
N ARG A 166 10.77 7.52 4.48
CA ARG A 166 10.44 8.25 3.25
C ARG A 166 8.95 8.51 3.15
N VAL A 167 8.12 7.53 3.54
CA VAL A 167 6.67 7.71 3.62
C VAL A 167 6.35 8.80 4.63
N ARG A 168 6.89 8.69 5.85
CA ARG A 168 6.73 9.67 6.93
C ARG A 168 7.13 11.08 6.48
N ALA A 169 8.27 11.21 5.79
CA ALA A 169 8.69 12.49 5.22
C ALA A 169 7.72 13.02 4.14
N ALA A 170 7.25 12.15 3.24
CA ALA A 170 6.35 12.53 2.15
C ALA A 170 5.00 13.04 2.65
N ILE A 171 4.49 12.51 3.77
CA ILE A 171 3.21 12.95 4.35
C ILE A 171 3.38 13.97 5.48
N GLY A 172 4.59 14.47 5.72
CA GLY A 172 4.87 15.49 6.74
C GLY A 172 4.72 15.02 8.18
N GLU A 173 4.79 13.71 8.43
CA GLU A 173 4.67 13.13 9.77
C GLU A 173 6.01 13.15 10.51
N THR A 174 5.94 13.34 11.83
CA THR A 174 7.15 13.38 12.69
C THR A 174 7.33 12.10 13.51
N THR A 175 6.28 11.29 13.61
CA THR A 175 6.28 10.01 14.33
C THR A 175 6.12 8.84 13.38
N PHE A 176 6.47 7.63 13.86
CA PHE A 176 6.40 6.41 13.07
C PHE A 176 5.02 6.23 12.40
N VAL A 177 5.00 5.91 11.11
CA VAL A 177 3.76 5.66 10.37
C VAL A 177 3.49 4.15 10.27
N SER A 178 2.27 3.72 10.56
CA SER A 178 1.91 2.30 10.65
C SER A 178 1.62 1.68 9.27
N PRO A 179 2.05 0.44 8.96
CA PRO A 179 1.60 -0.29 7.77
C PRO A 179 0.12 -0.66 7.85
N TYR A 180 -0.47 -0.65 9.05
CA TYR A 180 -1.90 -0.84 9.29
C TYR A 180 -2.71 0.44 9.12
N HIS A 181 -2.06 1.55 8.78
CA HIS A 181 -2.70 2.78 8.35
C HIS A 181 -2.77 2.83 6.81
N LEU A 182 -3.95 3.02 6.24
CA LEU A 182 -4.19 2.89 4.80
C LEU A 182 -3.27 3.77 3.96
N VAL A 183 -3.27 5.09 4.21
CA VAL A 183 -2.57 6.05 3.37
C VAL A 183 -1.05 5.82 3.38
N PRO A 184 -0.36 5.69 4.54
CA PRO A 184 1.06 5.35 4.57
C PRO A 184 1.39 4.04 3.87
N ALA A 185 0.54 3.02 3.99
CA ALA A 185 0.75 1.75 3.29
C ALA A 185 0.65 1.90 1.77
N LEU A 186 -0.28 2.70 1.27
CA LEU A 186 -0.40 3.01 -0.16
C LEU A 186 0.77 3.85 -0.68
N HIS A 187 1.28 4.80 0.12
CA HIS A 187 2.52 5.51 -0.21
C HIS A 187 3.71 4.55 -0.30
N ALA A 188 3.87 3.65 0.68
CA ALA A 188 4.94 2.67 0.67
C ALA A 188 4.87 1.76 -0.58
N LEU A 189 3.67 1.31 -0.96
CA LEU A 189 3.44 0.58 -2.20
C LEU A 189 3.83 1.39 -3.44
N ALA A 190 3.42 2.66 -3.54
CA ALA A 190 3.76 3.51 -4.67
C ALA A 190 5.28 3.73 -4.81
N MET A 191 5.96 4.00 -3.69
CA MET A 191 7.42 4.15 -3.65
C MET A 191 8.11 2.84 -4.03
N TYR A 192 7.64 1.69 -3.50
CA TYR A 192 8.21 0.39 -3.85
C TYR A 192 8.15 0.14 -5.36
N VAL A 193 6.98 0.33 -5.95
CA VAL A 193 6.75 0.06 -7.39
C VAL A 193 7.61 0.97 -8.25
N ARG A 194 7.70 2.26 -7.90
CA ARG A 194 8.56 3.22 -8.60
C ARG A 194 10.03 2.81 -8.53
N ASP A 195 10.55 2.66 -7.32
CA ASP A 195 11.99 2.44 -7.10
C ASP A 195 12.44 1.12 -7.75
N HIS A 196 11.63 0.07 -7.67
CA HIS A 196 11.95 -1.19 -8.31
C HIS A 196 11.84 -1.15 -9.83
N ALA A 197 10.98 -0.29 -10.38
CA ALA A 197 10.94 -0.09 -11.83
C ALA A 197 12.20 0.63 -12.32
N GLU A 198 12.63 1.67 -11.60
CA GLU A 198 13.88 2.37 -11.90
C GLU A 198 15.09 1.43 -11.83
N LEU A 199 15.17 0.57 -10.80
CA LEU A 199 16.20 -0.48 -10.69
C LEU A 199 16.18 -1.48 -11.85
N MET A 200 15.04 -1.65 -12.52
CA MET A 200 14.90 -2.49 -13.71
C MET A 200 15.08 -1.73 -15.02
N GLY A 201 15.40 -0.43 -14.98
CA GLY A 201 15.51 0.42 -16.16
C GLY A 201 14.16 0.73 -16.83
N VAL A 202 13.05 0.58 -16.10
CA VAL A 202 11.71 0.92 -16.57
C VAL A 202 11.32 2.28 -16.00
N PRO A 203 11.12 3.31 -16.84
CA PRO A 203 10.61 4.59 -16.37
C PRO A 203 9.26 4.40 -15.66
N PRO A 204 9.02 4.98 -14.47
CA PRO A 204 7.76 4.80 -13.74
C PRO A 204 6.52 5.10 -14.60
N ARG A 205 6.58 6.19 -15.39
CA ARG A 205 5.52 6.61 -16.34
C ARG A 205 5.23 5.61 -17.48
N ALA A 206 6.11 4.65 -17.71
CA ALA A 206 5.91 3.58 -18.67
C ALA A 206 5.20 2.34 -18.06
N ILE A 207 4.97 2.30 -16.75
CA ILE A 207 4.25 1.22 -16.08
C ILE A 207 2.76 1.52 -16.14
N SER A 208 2.07 0.91 -17.10
CA SER A 208 0.61 1.01 -17.23
C SER A 208 -0.09 -0.33 -16.99
N ALA A 209 -1.34 -0.30 -16.56
CA ALA A 209 -2.13 -1.52 -16.43
C ALA A 209 -2.24 -2.25 -17.79
N GLY A 210 -2.07 -3.58 -17.77
CA GLY A 210 -2.02 -4.40 -18.99
C GLY A 210 -0.67 -4.41 -19.72
N SER A 211 0.32 -3.59 -19.33
CA SER A 211 1.67 -3.64 -19.89
C SER A 211 2.49 -4.81 -19.33
N SER A 212 3.50 -5.26 -20.09
CA SER A 212 4.49 -6.22 -19.60
C SER A 212 5.27 -5.69 -18.39
N SER A 213 5.52 -4.38 -18.34
CA SER A 213 6.15 -3.68 -17.21
C SER A 213 5.33 -3.82 -15.92
N CYS A 214 4.01 -3.70 -16.01
CA CYS A 214 3.13 -3.97 -14.88
C CYS A 214 3.29 -5.42 -14.38
N VAL A 215 3.28 -6.40 -15.29
CA VAL A 215 3.38 -7.81 -14.92
C VAL A 215 4.69 -8.11 -14.21
N VAL A 216 5.79 -7.52 -14.67
CA VAL A 216 7.10 -7.65 -14.05
C VAL A 216 7.13 -7.01 -12.66
N ILE A 217 6.65 -5.77 -12.52
CA ILE A 217 6.74 -5.06 -11.24
C ILE A 217 5.81 -5.65 -10.18
N ALA A 218 4.62 -6.09 -10.57
CA ALA A 218 3.73 -6.83 -9.69
C ALA A 218 4.33 -8.18 -9.31
N ALA A 219 4.87 -8.96 -10.26
CA ALA A 219 5.57 -10.21 -9.91
C ALA A 219 6.75 -9.99 -8.96
N LYS A 220 7.45 -8.86 -9.08
CA LYS A 220 8.52 -8.46 -8.15
C LYS A 220 7.99 -8.19 -6.75
N TYR A 221 6.89 -7.47 -6.66
CA TYR A 221 6.20 -7.21 -5.39
C TYR A 221 5.87 -8.50 -4.64
N TYR A 222 5.20 -9.45 -5.30
CA TYR A 222 4.74 -10.69 -4.66
C TYR A 222 5.83 -11.74 -4.42
N ALA A 223 6.78 -11.87 -5.34
CA ALA A 223 7.73 -13.00 -5.35
C ALA A 223 9.19 -12.60 -5.13
N GLY A 224 9.48 -11.31 -4.92
CA GLY A 224 10.82 -10.83 -4.60
C GLY A 224 11.86 -11.28 -5.64
N SER A 225 12.91 -11.98 -5.22
CA SER A 225 13.96 -12.48 -6.12
C SER A 225 13.48 -13.53 -7.13
N ARG A 226 12.33 -14.19 -6.87
CA ARG A 226 11.75 -15.24 -7.72
C ARG A 226 10.77 -14.73 -8.77
N TRP A 227 10.61 -13.41 -8.91
CA TRP A 227 9.64 -12.78 -9.81
C TRP A 227 9.63 -13.32 -11.25
N LYS A 228 10.79 -13.74 -11.78
CA LYS A 228 10.91 -14.30 -13.13
C LYS A 228 10.03 -15.55 -13.34
N TYR A 229 9.76 -16.30 -12.29
CA TYR A 229 8.90 -17.49 -12.30
C TYR A 229 7.41 -17.16 -12.19
N HIS A 230 7.05 -15.91 -11.84
CA HIS A 230 5.68 -15.50 -11.53
C HIS A 230 5.14 -14.41 -12.48
N ARG A 231 5.82 -14.17 -13.61
CA ARG A 231 5.45 -13.17 -14.63
C ARG A 231 4.50 -13.67 -15.72
N GLY A 232 3.95 -14.89 -15.60
CA GLY A 232 2.95 -15.41 -16.53
C GLY A 232 1.57 -14.77 -16.30
N GLU A 233 0.66 -14.90 -17.27
CA GLU A 233 -0.72 -14.37 -17.19
C GLU A 233 -1.49 -14.88 -15.96
N ASN A 234 -1.30 -16.16 -15.62
CA ASN A 234 -1.90 -16.79 -14.43
C ASN A 234 -1.05 -16.60 -13.15
N GLY A 235 0.13 -16.00 -13.28
CA GLY A 235 1.01 -15.67 -12.16
C GLY A 235 0.53 -14.44 -11.39
N TYR A 236 1.21 -14.13 -10.28
CA TYR A 236 0.86 -12.98 -9.45
C TYR A 236 0.87 -11.67 -10.23
N GLY A 237 1.85 -11.49 -11.12
CA GLY A 237 1.97 -10.30 -11.95
C GLY A 237 0.81 -10.12 -12.91
N GLY A 238 0.46 -11.16 -13.67
CA GLY A 238 -0.64 -11.10 -14.64
C GLY A 238 -1.99 -10.81 -13.97
N LYS A 239 -2.27 -11.48 -12.84
CA LYS A 239 -3.51 -11.28 -12.08
C LYS A 239 -3.66 -9.85 -11.54
N ALA A 240 -2.64 -9.32 -10.88
CA ALA A 240 -2.69 -7.96 -10.32
C ALA A 240 -2.90 -6.91 -11.42
N CYS A 241 -2.20 -7.04 -12.54
CA CYS A 241 -2.33 -6.13 -13.69
C CYS A 241 -3.68 -6.23 -14.39
N ALA A 242 -4.27 -7.42 -14.47
CA ALA A 242 -5.60 -7.62 -15.02
C ALA A 242 -6.69 -7.02 -14.11
N ILE A 243 -6.56 -7.15 -12.78
CA ILE A 243 -7.48 -6.53 -11.81
C ILE A 243 -7.41 -5.00 -11.91
N GLY A 244 -6.19 -4.47 -12.04
CA GLY A 244 -5.92 -3.05 -12.19
C GLY A 244 -6.41 -2.47 -13.52
N ASN A 245 -6.68 -3.30 -14.52
CA ASN A 245 -7.20 -2.90 -15.82
C ASN A 245 -8.74 -2.93 -15.92
N PRO A 246 -9.50 -2.05 -15.25
CA PRO A 246 -10.86 -1.80 -15.71
C PRO A 246 -10.94 -0.51 -16.51
N LYS A 247 -12.02 -0.46 -17.28
CA LYS A 247 -12.68 0.75 -17.78
C LYS A 247 -13.18 1.61 -16.59
N ILE A 248 -12.35 1.93 -15.59
CA ILE A 248 -12.71 2.79 -14.45
C ILE A 248 -12.64 4.23 -14.96
N PRO A 249 -13.74 5.00 -14.93
CA PRO A 249 -13.68 6.43 -15.18
C PRO A 249 -12.77 7.11 -14.15
N ARG A 250 -11.99 8.12 -14.55
CA ARG A 250 -11.12 8.89 -13.63
C ARG A 250 -11.89 9.64 -12.53
N THR A 251 -13.21 9.71 -12.65
CA THR A 251 -14.11 10.42 -11.73
C THR A 251 -15.07 9.44 -11.07
N VAL A 252 -15.34 9.62 -9.77
CA VAL A 252 -16.39 8.88 -9.07
C VAL A 252 -17.70 9.65 -9.27
N SER A 253 -18.65 9.10 -10.03
CA SER A 253 -19.97 9.71 -10.23
C SER A 253 -20.84 9.67 -8.98
#